data_AF-A0A257CIA5-F1
#
_entry.id   AF-A0A257CIA5-F1
#
_cell.length_a   1.000
_cell.length_b   1.000
_cell.length_c   1.000
_cell.angle_alpha   90.00
_cell.angle_beta   90.00
_cell.angle_gamma   90.00
#
_symmetry.space_group_name_H-M   'P 1'
#
loop_
_entity.id
_entity.type
_entity.pdbx_description
1 polymer ?
#
loop_
_entity_poly.entity_id
_entity_poly.type
_entity_poly.pdbx_seq_one_letter_code
_entity_poly.pdbx_strand_id
1 'polypeptide(L)'
;MKTAQQGFTLIELMIVVAIIGILAAVALPAYQDYIARSQMSEAFTSVDGTRVTVSEYGQTNGIYPGASTNPSAASLAITGKYGTAAVAADTGVITVTMGVAGTVNAAVAGKTVTFTPPTLAATGTAFNFACSSTAAQKYLPKTCSGT
;
A
#
# COMPACT_ATOMS: atom_id res chain seq x y z
N MET A 1 33.84 0.52 55.23
CA MET A 1 33.49 1.83 54.62
C MET A 1 32.24 1.63 53.80
N LYS A 2 31.12 2.29 54.13
CA LYS A 2 29.89 2.24 53.31
C LYS A 2 30.07 3.22 52.16
N THR A 3 30.18 2.72 50.94
CA THR A 3 30.12 3.53 49.73
C THR A 3 28.74 4.18 49.67
N ALA A 4 28.69 5.51 49.75
CA ALA A 4 27.44 6.24 49.59
C ALA A 4 26.96 6.06 48.14
N GLN A 5 25.78 5.47 47.97
CA GLN A 5 25.18 5.28 46.65
C GLN A 5 24.79 6.65 46.10
N GLN A 6 25.51 7.10 45.08
CA GLN A 6 25.21 8.34 44.35
C GLN A 6 23.95 8.10 43.52
N GLY A 7 22.84 8.72 43.90
CA GLY A 7 21.60 8.71 43.13
C GLY A 7 21.65 9.72 41.98
N PHE A 8 20.83 9.48 40.94
CA PHE A 8 20.59 10.43 39.86
C PHE A 8 19.92 11.70 40.38
N THR A 9 20.31 12.86 39.87
CA THR A 9 19.67 14.14 40.17
C THR A 9 18.39 14.33 39.35
N LEU A 10 17.42 15.07 39.90
CA LEU A 10 16.22 15.46 39.16
C LEU A 10 16.56 16.27 37.89
N ILE A 11 17.64 17.05 37.92
CA ILE A 11 18.09 17.84 36.79
C ILE A 11 18.58 16.93 35.66
N GLU A 12 19.37 15.90 35.97
CA GLU A 12 19.82 14.93 34.96
C GLU A 12 18.62 14.21 34.32
N LEU A 13 17.64 13.81 35.12
CA LEU A 13 16.44 13.16 34.61
C LEU A 13 15.62 14.10 33.71
N MET A 14 15.47 15.37 34.09
CA MET A 14 14.78 16.38 33.29
C MET A 14 15.47 16.66 31.95
N ILE A 15 16.81 16.72 31.92
CA ILE A 15 17.56 16.90 30.68
C ILE A 15 17.37 15.69 29.76
N VAL A 16 17.41 14.47 30.29
CA VAL A 16 17.19 13.25 29.50
C VAL A 16 15.79 13.24 28.89
N VAL A 17 14.76 13.59 29.66
CA VAL A 17 13.38 13.67 29.15
C VAL A 17 13.25 14.75 28.08
N ALA A 18 13.91 15.90 28.24
CA ALA A 18 13.90 16.96 27.24
C ALA A 18 14.52 16.50 25.90
N ILE A 19 15.67 15.82 25.95
CA ILE A 19 16.34 15.29 24.75
C ILE A 19 15.47 14.22 24.08
N ILE A 20 14.91 13.28 24.86
CA ILE A 20 13.99 12.24 24.32
C ILE A 20 12.76 12.89 23.69
N GLY A 21 12.21 13.96 24.29
CA GLY A 21 11.07 14.69 23.75
C GLY A 21 11.35 15.29 22.37
N ILE A 22 12.51 15.92 22.18
CA ILE A 22 12.92 16.49 20.88
C ILE A 22 13.11 15.38 19.85
N LEU A 23 13.80 14.29 20.21
CA LEU A 23 14.04 13.17 19.31
C LEU A 23 12.72 12.49 18.91
N ALA A 24 11.80 12.29 19.85
CA ALA A 24 10.50 11.68 19.59
C ALA A 24 9.64 12.55 18.64
N ALA A 25 9.67 13.87 18.81
CA ALA A 25 8.90 14.79 17.96
C ALA A 25 9.31 14.69 16.47
N VAL A 26 10.59 14.45 16.17
CA VAL A 26 11.09 14.29 14.80
C VAL A 26 10.98 12.84 14.31
N ALA A 27 11.27 11.87 15.17
CA ALA A 27 11.32 10.46 14.79
C ALA A 27 9.93 9.86 14.57
N LEU A 28 8.92 10.25 15.37
CA LEU A 28 7.59 9.66 15.28
C LEU A 28 6.93 9.93 13.91
N PRO A 29 6.88 11.17 13.36
CA PRO A 29 6.32 11.40 12.03
C PRO A 29 7.03 10.61 10.93
N ALA A 30 8.37 10.54 10.98
CA ALA A 30 9.16 9.80 9.99
C ALA A 30 8.89 8.29 10.05
N TYR A 31 8.73 7.73 11.27
CA TYR A 31 8.38 6.33 11.47
C TYR A 31 6.96 6.03 10.97
N GLN A 32 6.00 6.91 11.24
CA GLN A 32 4.63 6.77 10.71
C GLN A 32 4.63 6.77 9.17
N ASP A 33 5.42 7.65 8.55
CA ASP A 33 5.55 7.68 7.09
C ASP A 33 6.19 6.41 6.52
N TYR A 34 7.12 5.79 7.25
CA TYR A 34 7.71 4.49 6.88
C TYR A 34 6.67 3.37 6.94
N ILE A 35 5.90 3.28 8.03
CA ILE A 35 4.84 2.27 8.17
C ILE A 35 3.77 2.44 7.09
N ALA A 36 3.36 3.67 6.79
CA ALA A 36 2.42 3.96 5.70
C ALA A 36 2.95 3.45 4.34
N ARG A 37 4.22 3.73 4.00
CA ARG A 37 4.86 3.17 2.79
C ARG A 37 4.87 1.66 2.77
N SER A 38 5.23 1.02 3.89
CA SER A 38 5.29 -0.45 3.97
C SER A 38 3.91 -1.09 3.76
N GLN A 39 2.85 -0.49 4.33
CA GLN A 39 1.48 -0.96 4.14
C GLN A 39 1.03 -0.81 2.69
N MET A 40 1.36 0.31 2.04
CA MET A 40 1.10 0.48 0.62
C MET A 40 1.85 -0.56 -0.20
N SER A 41 3.15 -0.79 0.04
CA SER A 41 3.93 -1.81 -0.67
C SER A 41 3.32 -3.21 -0.55
N GLU A 42 2.78 -3.60 0.61
CA GLU A 42 2.06 -4.87 0.76
C GLU A 42 0.84 -4.93 -0.18
N ALA A 43 0.05 -3.86 -0.24
CA ALA A 43 -1.08 -3.73 -1.16
C ALA A 43 -0.68 -3.80 -2.64
N PHE A 44 0.53 -3.37 -3.02
CA PHE A 44 1.04 -3.57 -4.39
C PHE A 44 1.35 -5.03 -4.67
N THR A 45 2.02 -5.72 -3.74
CA THR A 45 2.45 -7.11 -3.92
C THR A 45 1.31 -8.11 -3.80
N SER A 46 0.26 -7.79 -3.04
CA SER A 46 -0.88 -8.69 -2.84
C SER A 46 -1.68 -8.95 -4.11
N VAL A 47 -1.62 -8.04 -5.09
CA VAL A 47 -2.33 -8.16 -6.37
C VAL A 47 -1.45 -8.60 -7.54
N ASP A 48 -0.15 -8.88 -7.32
CA ASP A 48 0.74 -9.28 -8.41
C ASP A 48 0.27 -10.57 -9.09
N GLY A 49 -0.22 -11.55 -8.31
CA GLY A 49 -0.84 -12.76 -8.85
C GLY A 49 -2.09 -12.47 -9.69
N THR A 50 -2.98 -11.60 -9.19
CA THR A 50 -4.18 -11.18 -9.93
C THR A 50 -3.82 -10.46 -11.23
N ARG A 51 -2.78 -9.62 -11.24
CA ARG A 51 -2.31 -8.95 -12.48
C ARG A 51 -1.88 -9.96 -13.54
N VAL A 52 -1.19 -11.04 -13.13
CA VAL A 52 -0.80 -12.13 -14.04
C VAL A 52 -2.04 -12.83 -14.59
N THR A 53 -3.00 -13.22 -13.75
CA THR A 53 -4.20 -13.90 -14.24
C THR A 53 -5.05 -13.03 -15.17
N VAL A 54 -5.21 -11.73 -14.85
CA VAL A 54 -5.93 -10.77 -15.70
C VAL A 54 -5.20 -10.56 -17.03
N SER A 55 -3.87 -10.51 -17.03
CA SER A 55 -3.08 -10.32 -18.25
C SER A 55 -3.07 -11.55 -19.14
N GLU A 56 -2.96 -12.75 -18.57
CA GLU A 56 -3.05 -14.02 -19.29
C GLU A 56 -4.43 -14.20 -19.92
N TYR A 57 -5.49 -13.92 -19.17
CA TYR A 57 -6.86 -14.03 -19.68
C TYR A 57 -7.11 -13.02 -20.81
N GLY A 58 -6.69 -11.76 -20.62
CA GLY A 58 -6.81 -10.70 -21.62
C GLY A 58 -6.07 -11.03 -22.93
N GLN A 59 -4.84 -11.55 -22.83
CA GLN A 59 -4.06 -11.92 -24.01
C GLN A 59 -4.60 -13.16 -24.72
N THR A 60 -5.13 -14.14 -23.99
CA THR A 60 -5.63 -15.39 -24.58
C THR A 60 -7.01 -15.21 -25.23
N ASN A 61 -7.90 -14.44 -24.60
CA ASN A 61 -9.30 -14.34 -25.01
C ASN A 61 -9.64 -13.05 -25.76
N GLY A 62 -8.73 -12.06 -25.77
CA GLY A 62 -8.99 -10.74 -26.35
C GLY A 62 -10.01 -9.90 -25.56
N ILE A 63 -10.42 -10.38 -24.37
CA ILE A 63 -11.32 -9.72 -23.43
C ILE A 63 -10.80 -9.90 -22.01
N TYR A 64 -11.11 -8.95 -21.11
CA TYR A 64 -10.80 -9.11 -19.68
C TYR A 64 -11.84 -9.97 -18.96
N PRO A 65 -11.51 -10.55 -17.78
CA PRO A 65 -12.46 -11.32 -17.00
C PRO A 65 -13.73 -10.52 -16.68
N GLY A 66 -14.88 -11.10 -17.00
CA GLY A 66 -16.20 -10.57 -16.73
C GLY A 66 -16.85 -11.23 -15.51
N ALA A 67 -18.13 -10.95 -15.29
CA ALA A 67 -18.90 -11.57 -14.20
C ALA A 67 -19.15 -13.08 -14.43
N SER A 68 -19.25 -13.51 -15.69
CA SER A 68 -19.57 -14.89 -16.09
C SER A 68 -18.41 -15.64 -16.75
N THR A 69 -17.20 -15.07 -16.73
CA THR A 69 -16.00 -15.74 -17.26
C THR A 69 -15.44 -16.75 -16.25
N ASN A 70 -14.53 -17.61 -16.70
CA ASN A 70 -13.73 -18.48 -15.83
C ASN A 70 -12.23 -18.22 -16.07
N PRO A 71 -11.50 -17.62 -15.11
CA PRO A 71 -11.99 -17.11 -13.81
C PRO A 71 -12.92 -15.91 -13.97
N SER A 72 -13.81 -15.67 -13.00
CA SER A 72 -14.66 -14.47 -12.96
C SER A 72 -13.93 -13.32 -12.27
N ALA A 73 -14.26 -12.08 -12.61
CA ALA A 73 -13.66 -10.90 -11.98
C ALA A 73 -13.80 -10.91 -10.44
N ALA A 74 -14.96 -11.39 -9.93
CA ALA A 74 -15.20 -11.53 -8.50
C ALA A 74 -14.31 -12.61 -7.84
N SER A 75 -14.01 -13.70 -8.54
CA SER A 75 -13.13 -14.77 -8.04
C SER A 75 -11.66 -14.34 -7.89
N LEU A 76 -11.29 -13.24 -8.52
CA LEU A 76 -9.94 -12.67 -8.49
C LEU A 76 -9.75 -11.61 -7.38
N ALA A 77 -10.79 -11.39 -6.56
CA ALA A 77 -10.71 -10.51 -5.40
C ALA A 77 -9.76 -11.09 -4.35
N ILE A 78 -8.97 -10.21 -3.72
CA ILE A 78 -7.98 -10.57 -2.70
C ILE A 78 -8.33 -9.81 -1.42
N THR A 79 -8.36 -10.49 -0.28
CA THR A 79 -8.43 -9.85 1.03
C THR A 79 -7.06 -9.95 1.69
N GLY A 80 -6.31 -8.85 1.66
CA GLY A 80 -5.02 -8.73 2.33
C GLY A 80 -5.16 -8.23 3.77
N LYS A 81 -4.02 -8.07 4.46
CA LYS A 81 -4.02 -7.57 5.83
C LYS A 81 -4.35 -6.08 5.91
N TYR A 82 -3.83 -5.29 4.99
CA TYR A 82 -3.98 -3.83 4.99
C TYR A 82 -4.98 -3.30 3.96
N GLY A 83 -5.59 -4.16 3.16
CA GLY A 83 -6.60 -3.75 2.19
C GLY A 83 -7.22 -4.91 1.42
N THR A 84 -8.29 -4.59 0.70
CA THR A 84 -9.00 -5.53 -0.18
C THR A 84 -8.84 -5.11 -1.63
N ALA A 85 -8.56 -6.06 -2.51
CA ALA A 85 -8.50 -5.86 -3.95
C ALA A 85 -9.74 -6.44 -4.61
N ALA A 86 -10.28 -5.71 -5.58
CA ALA A 86 -11.34 -6.18 -6.46
C ALA A 86 -10.94 -5.96 -7.92
N VAL A 87 -11.38 -6.85 -8.80
CA VAL A 87 -11.25 -6.70 -10.24
C VAL A 87 -12.58 -6.25 -10.82
N ALA A 88 -12.58 -5.16 -11.57
CA ALA A 88 -13.76 -4.70 -12.29
C ALA A 88 -14.01 -5.62 -13.49
N ALA A 89 -15.24 -6.11 -13.60
CA ALA A 89 -15.68 -6.95 -14.71
C ALA A 89 -15.45 -6.25 -16.07
N ASP A 90 -15.05 -7.04 -17.07
CA ASP A 90 -14.90 -6.69 -18.49
C ASP A 90 -13.81 -5.64 -18.79
N THR A 91 -13.31 -4.94 -17.77
CA THR A 91 -12.26 -3.92 -17.87
C THR A 91 -10.92 -4.40 -17.30
N GLY A 92 -10.94 -5.41 -16.42
CA GLY A 92 -9.73 -5.93 -15.78
C GLY A 92 -9.04 -4.94 -14.84
N VAL A 93 -9.69 -3.82 -14.51
CA VAL A 93 -9.15 -2.80 -13.61
C VAL A 93 -9.11 -3.36 -12.21
N ILE A 94 -7.92 -3.41 -11.62
CA ILE A 94 -7.73 -3.93 -10.26
C ILE A 94 -7.67 -2.74 -9.32
N THR A 95 -8.61 -2.67 -8.37
CA THR A 95 -8.63 -1.61 -7.36
C THR A 95 -8.38 -2.21 -5.99
N VAL A 96 -7.30 -1.76 -5.34
CA VAL A 96 -6.99 -2.07 -3.95
C VAL A 96 -7.48 -0.93 -3.08
N THR A 97 -8.29 -1.23 -2.07
CA THR A 97 -8.79 -0.28 -1.08
C THR A 97 -8.13 -0.58 0.25
N MET A 98 -7.37 0.37 0.77
CA MET A 98 -6.74 0.27 2.08
C MET A 98 -7.78 0.25 3.20
N GLY A 99 -7.46 -0.43 4.29
CA GLY A 99 -8.32 -0.54 5.47
C GLY A 99 -8.62 0.80 6.14
N VAL A 100 -9.45 0.76 7.17
CA VAL A 100 -9.80 1.95 7.97
C VAL A 100 -8.69 2.34 8.95
N ALA A 101 -8.76 3.58 9.46
CA ALA A 101 -7.85 4.05 10.49
C ALA A 101 -7.93 3.14 11.72
N GLY A 102 -6.76 2.72 12.22
CA GLY A 102 -6.64 1.73 13.30
C GLY A 102 -6.22 0.34 12.81
N THR A 103 -6.56 -0.04 11.58
CA THR A 103 -5.99 -1.21 10.89
C THR A 103 -4.77 -0.84 10.08
N VAL A 104 -4.81 0.33 9.45
CA VAL A 104 -3.70 0.93 8.69
C VAL A 104 -3.34 2.30 9.24
N ASN A 105 -2.20 2.82 8.84
CA ASN A 105 -1.75 4.15 9.19
C ASN A 105 -2.76 5.19 8.67
N ALA A 106 -3.07 6.20 9.50
CA ALA A 106 -4.07 7.21 9.20
C ALA A 106 -3.83 7.95 7.87
N ALA A 107 -2.56 8.07 7.44
CA ALA A 107 -2.22 8.74 6.19
C ALA A 107 -2.63 7.96 4.92
N VAL A 108 -2.83 6.64 5.04
CA VAL A 108 -3.22 5.75 3.93
C VAL A 108 -4.59 5.09 4.15
N ALA A 109 -5.25 5.38 5.27
CA ALA A 109 -6.57 4.86 5.59
C ALA A 109 -7.61 5.23 4.52
N GLY A 110 -8.34 4.23 4.02
CA GLY A 110 -9.36 4.39 2.98
C GLY A 110 -8.82 4.86 1.62
N LYS A 111 -7.51 4.95 1.44
CA LYS A 111 -6.91 5.29 0.14
C LYS A 111 -6.99 4.09 -0.80
N THR A 112 -6.97 4.38 -2.09
CA THR A 112 -7.11 3.38 -3.15
C THR A 112 -5.91 3.38 -4.07
N VAL A 113 -5.54 2.22 -4.59
CA VAL A 113 -4.56 2.02 -5.67
C VAL A 113 -5.24 1.28 -6.79
N THR A 114 -5.21 1.86 -7.98
CA THR A 114 -5.87 1.34 -9.18
C THR A 114 -4.84 0.98 -10.22
N PHE A 115 -4.87 -0.28 -10.67
CA PHE A 115 -4.08 -0.80 -11.79
C PHE A 115 -5.00 -0.95 -12.99
N THR A 116 -4.74 -0.16 -14.02
CA THR A 116 -5.51 -0.14 -15.26
C THR A 116 -4.73 -0.91 -16.32
N PRO A 117 -5.24 -2.04 -16.83
CA PRO A 117 -4.57 -2.77 -17.90
C PRO A 117 -4.65 -1.99 -19.23
N PRO A 118 -3.78 -2.30 -20.22
CA PRO A 118 -3.83 -1.65 -21.53
C PRO A 118 -5.10 -2.07 -22.31
N THR A 119 -5.44 -1.35 -23.38
CA THR A 119 -6.48 -1.82 -24.30
C THR A 119 -5.97 -2.98 -25.14
N LEU A 120 -6.73 -4.08 -25.23
CA LEU A 120 -6.34 -5.32 -25.91
C LEU A 120 -6.24 -5.22 -27.46
N ALA A 121 -6.45 -4.03 -28.04
CA ALA A 121 -6.41 -3.78 -29.48
C ALA A 121 -5.01 -3.56 -30.06
N ALA A 122 -3.95 -3.53 -29.25
CA ALA A 122 -2.61 -3.16 -29.70
C ALA A 122 -1.71 -4.38 -29.90
N THR A 123 -1.60 -4.84 -31.14
CA THR A 123 -0.59 -5.82 -31.54
C THR A 123 0.80 -5.18 -31.37
N GLY A 124 1.66 -5.77 -30.52
CA GLY A 124 3.07 -5.36 -30.38
C GLY A 124 3.41 -4.33 -29.29
N THR A 125 2.46 -3.92 -28.43
CA THR A 125 2.78 -3.08 -27.26
C THR A 125 3.06 -3.92 -26.01
N ALA A 126 4.00 -3.48 -25.18
CA ALA A 126 4.25 -4.08 -23.87
C ALA A 126 2.97 -4.06 -23.02
N PHE A 127 2.60 -5.22 -22.46
CA PHE A 127 1.45 -5.36 -21.57
C PHE A 127 1.78 -4.73 -20.20
N ASN A 128 1.56 -3.42 -20.07
CA ASN A 128 1.87 -2.66 -18.87
C ASN A 128 0.60 -2.15 -18.20
N PHE A 129 0.46 -2.41 -16.90
CA PHE A 129 -0.58 -1.80 -16.09
C PHE A 129 -0.20 -0.36 -15.73
N ALA A 130 -1.05 0.60 -16.07
CA ALA A 130 -0.94 1.95 -15.54
C ALA A 130 -1.38 1.95 -14.06
N CYS A 131 -0.61 2.61 -13.19
CA CYS A 131 -0.95 2.70 -11.76
C CYS A 131 -1.28 4.13 -11.35
N SER A 132 -2.43 4.30 -10.71
CA SER A 132 -2.89 5.56 -10.12
C SER A 132 -3.39 5.32 -8.69
N SER A 133 -3.25 6.30 -7.80
CA SER A 133 -3.70 6.19 -6.41
C SER A 133 -4.22 7.51 -5.85
N THR A 134 -5.13 7.42 -4.88
CA THR A 134 -5.62 8.56 -4.09
C THR A 134 -4.76 8.87 -2.86
N ALA A 135 -3.69 8.09 -2.63
CA ALA A 135 -2.68 8.34 -1.61
C ALA A 135 -1.63 9.35 -2.12
N ALA A 136 -0.96 10.00 -1.17
CA ALA A 136 0.12 10.94 -1.50
C ALA A 136 1.30 10.21 -2.17
N GLN A 137 1.94 10.84 -3.16
CA GLN A 137 3.08 10.24 -3.88
C GLN A 137 4.22 9.75 -2.97
N LYS A 138 4.43 10.38 -1.80
CA LYS A 138 5.45 9.97 -0.83
C LYS A 138 5.23 8.58 -0.22
N TYR A 139 4.02 8.02 -0.34
CA TYR A 139 3.67 6.69 0.14
C TYR A 139 3.70 5.63 -0.96
N LEU A 140 3.98 6.03 -2.20
CA LEU A 140 3.82 5.21 -3.38
C LEU A 140 5.17 5.02 -4.10
N PRO A 141 5.37 3.88 -4.80
CA PRO A 141 6.47 3.74 -5.74
C PRO A 141 6.41 4.82 -6.83
N LYS A 142 7.56 5.22 -7.37
CA LYS A 142 7.63 6.20 -8.48
C LYS A 142 6.92 5.73 -9.76
N THR A 143 6.66 4.43 -9.89
CA THR A 143 5.94 3.83 -11.01
C THR A 143 4.41 4.00 -10.89
N CYS A 144 3.92 4.46 -9.75
CA CYS A 144 2.51 4.74 -9.52
C CYS A 144 2.28 6.22 -9.26
N SER A 145 1.30 6.81 -9.94
CA SER A 145 0.97 8.24 -9.82
C SER A 145 -0.01 8.44 -8.66
N GLY A 146 0.44 9.12 -7.60
CA GLY A 146 -0.39 9.55 -6.48
C GLY A 146 -0.93 10.98 -6.65
N THR A 147 -1.72 11.41 -5.67
CA THR A 147 -2.13 12.83 -5.51
C THR A 147 -1.07 13.66 -4.79
#